data_AF-X1JNX9-F1
#
_entry.id   AF-X1JNX9-F1
#
_cell.length_a   1.000
_cell.length_b   1.000
_cell.length_c   1.000
_cell.angle_alpha   90.00
_cell.angle_beta   90.00
_cell.angle_gamma   90.00
#
_symmetry.space_group_name_H-M   'P 1'
#
loop_
_entity.id
_entity.type
_entity.pdbx_description
1 polymer ?
#
loop_
_entity_poly.entity_id
_entity_poly.type
_entity_poly.pdbx_seq_one_letter_code
_entity_poly.pdbx_strand_id
1 'polypeptide(L)'
;MDFALTEEQEMLKKMARDFLTEKCPKTLVMELEKDEKGYSPELWQEMADLGWMGSVFPEKYGGGGMTLVGLAVLLEEMGRACLPGPFFST
;
A
#
# COMPACT_ATOMS: atom_id res chain seq x y z
N MET A 1 10.17 26.98 3.35
CA MET A 1 10.00 25.56 3.70
C MET A 1 9.25 24.93 2.55
N ASP A 2 9.79 23.86 1.98
CA ASP A 2 9.20 23.16 0.85
C ASP A 2 8.55 21.86 1.35
N PHE A 3 7.33 21.61 0.92
CA PHE A 3 6.51 20.45 1.30
C PHE A 3 6.07 19.65 0.07
N ALA A 4 6.57 19.99 -1.12
CA ALA A 4 6.34 19.19 -2.31
C ALA A 4 6.96 17.79 -2.13
N LEU A 5 6.30 16.79 -2.69
CA LEU A 5 6.86 15.45 -2.77
C LEU A 5 8.06 15.45 -3.71
N THR A 6 9.05 14.60 -3.42
CA THR A 6 10.13 14.33 -4.36
C THR A 6 9.60 13.57 -5.58
N GLU A 7 10.35 13.56 -6.68
CA GLU A 7 9.97 12.78 -7.88
C GLU A 7 9.77 11.29 -7.56
N GLU A 8 10.60 10.73 -6.69
CA GLU A 8 10.47 9.34 -6.23
C GLU A 8 9.15 9.10 -5.46
N GLN A 9 8.77 10.04 -4.59
CA GLN A 9 7.51 9.98 -3.85
C GLN A 9 6.29 10.15 -4.76
N GLU A 10 6.36 11.03 -5.76
CA GLU A 10 5.30 11.17 -6.77
C GLU A 10 5.14 9.90 -7.63
N MET A 11 6.26 9.27 -8.00
CA MET A 11 6.22 7.98 -8.71
C MET A 11 5.59 6.89 -7.84
N LEU A 12 5.96 6.80 -6.57
CA LEU A 12 5.33 5.87 -5.61
C LEU A 12 3.83 6.13 -5.49
N LYS A 13 3.43 7.39 -5.32
CA LYS A 13 2.02 7.80 -5.23
C LYS A 13 1.23 7.35 -6.45
N LYS A 14 1.75 7.61 -7.64
CA LYS A 14 1.10 7.22 -8.91
C LYS A 14 0.99 5.71 -9.03
N MET A 15 2.06 4.97 -8.77
CA MET A 15 2.05 3.51 -8.84
C MET A 15 1.05 2.89 -7.87
N ALA A 16 1.04 3.35 -6.61
CA ALA A 16 0.10 2.88 -5.60
C ALA A 16 -1.35 3.17 -5.98
N ARG A 17 -1.62 4.38 -6.49
CA ARG A 17 -2.94 4.78 -6.94
C ARG A 17 -3.45 3.93 -8.09
N ASP A 18 -2.63 3.73 -9.12
CA ASP A 18 -3.01 2.98 -10.31
C ASP A 18 -3.28 1.52 -9.93
N PHE A 19 -2.38 0.90 -9.16
CA PHE A 19 -2.54 -0.47 -8.67
C PHE A 19 -3.81 -0.64 -7.82
N LEU A 20 -4.04 0.22 -6.83
CA LEU A 20 -5.20 0.10 -5.94
C LEU A 20 -6.52 0.42 -6.64
N THR A 21 -6.51 1.30 -7.65
CA THR A 21 -7.70 1.59 -8.45
C THR A 21 -8.13 0.37 -9.27
N GLU A 22 -7.16 -0.38 -9.79
CA GLU A 22 -7.42 -1.61 -10.54
C GLU A 22 -7.79 -2.79 -9.62
N LYS A 23 -7.01 -3.00 -8.56
CA LYS A 23 -7.03 -4.22 -7.75
C LYS A 23 -7.93 -4.14 -6.52
N CYS A 24 -8.25 -2.94 -6.03
CA CYS A 24 -9.10 -2.73 -4.86
C CYS A 24 -10.32 -1.85 -5.21
N PRO A 25 -11.18 -2.27 -6.15
CA PRO A 25 -12.41 -1.54 -6.45
C PRO A 25 -13.37 -1.57 -5.25
N LYS A 26 -14.26 -0.58 -5.15
CA LYS A 26 -15.26 -0.50 -4.07
C LYS A 26 -16.13 -1.75 -3.92
N THR A 27 -16.39 -2.47 -5.02
CA THR A 27 -17.14 -3.73 -5.00
C THR A 27 -16.41 -4.79 -4.18
N LEU A 28 -15.11 -4.94 -4.37
CA LEU A 28 -14.28 -5.86 -3.58
C LEU A 28 -14.29 -5.48 -2.11
N VAL A 29 -14.19 -4.18 -1.78
CA VAL A 29 -14.24 -3.71 -0.39
C VAL A 29 -15.56 -4.11 0.29
N MET A 30 -16.70 -3.89 -0.38
CA MET A 30 -18.03 -4.27 0.16
C MET A 30 -18.23 -5.79 0.27
N GLU A 31 -17.58 -6.57 -0.59
CA GLU A 31 -17.59 -8.03 -0.52
C GLU A 31 -16.77 -8.51 0.69
N LEU A 32 -15.55 -8.00 0.84
CA LEU A 32 -14.64 -8.38 1.92
C LEU A 32 -15.12 -7.92 3.30
N GLU A 33 -15.89 -6.82 3.40
CA GLU A 33 -16.54 -6.42 4.66
C GLU A 33 -17.42 -7.52 5.25
N LYS A 34 -18.01 -8.38 4.40
CA LYS A 34 -18.90 -9.47 4.81
C LYS A 34 -18.18 -10.82 4.88
N ASP A 35 -16.93 -10.87 4.43
CA ASP A 35 -16.12 -12.07 4.44
C ASP A 35 -15.51 -12.31 5.83
N GLU A 36 -15.38 -13.58 6.23
CA GLU A 36 -14.85 -13.94 7.54
C GLU A 36 -13.37 -13.54 7.71
N LYS A 37 -12.57 -13.56 6.65
CA LYS A 37 -11.16 -13.15 6.71
C LYS A 37 -11.02 -11.63 6.69
N GLY A 38 -11.93 -10.92 6.00
CA GLY A 38 -11.90 -9.47 5.91
C GLY A 38 -10.80 -8.88 5.01
N TYR A 39 -10.08 -9.71 4.24
CA TYR A 39 -9.09 -9.28 3.25
C TYR A 39 -8.90 -10.35 2.16
N SER A 40 -8.34 -9.96 1.00
CA SER A 40 -7.96 -10.91 -0.06
C SER A 40 -6.48 -11.33 0.09
N PRO A 41 -6.19 -12.63 0.30
CA PRO A 41 -4.83 -13.15 0.28
C PRO A 41 -4.09 -12.92 -1.04
N GLU A 42 -4.82 -12.91 -2.15
CA GLU A 42 -4.27 -12.68 -3.48
C GLU A 42 -3.80 -11.23 -3.63
N LEU A 43 -4.65 -10.26 -3.28
CA LEU A 43 -4.27 -8.84 -3.26
C LEU A 43 -3.10 -8.59 -2.30
N TRP A 44 -3.12 -9.24 -1.14
CA TRP A 44 -2.04 -9.16 -0.18
C TRP A 44 -0.71 -9.66 -0.76
N GLN A 45 -0.73 -10.79 -1.47
CA GLN A 45 0.45 -11.34 -2.11
C GLN A 45 0.96 -10.42 -3.23
N GLU A 46 0.07 -9.86 -4.07
CA GLU A 46 0.46 -8.92 -5.12
C GLU A 46 1.17 -7.68 -4.54
N MET A 47 0.67 -7.15 -3.43
CA MET A 47 1.32 -6.03 -2.72
C MET A 47 2.68 -6.44 -2.11
N ALA A 48 2.82 -7.69 -1.65
CA ALA A 48 4.08 -8.20 -1.13
C ALA A 48 5.13 -8.35 -2.25
N ASP A 49 4.71 -8.79 -3.44
CA ASP A 49 5.57 -8.91 -4.62
C ASP A 49 6.05 -7.53 -5.12
N LEU A 50 5.28 -6.46 -4.87
CA LEU A 50 5.69 -5.06 -5.07
C LEU A 50 6.66 -4.55 -3.99
N GLY A 51 6.98 -5.37 -2.98
CA GLY A 51 7.92 -5.04 -1.90
C GLY A 51 7.34 -4.11 -0.83
N TRP A 52 6.03 -3.86 -0.83
CA TRP A 52 5.41 -2.87 0.06
C TRP A 52 5.48 -3.26 1.54
N MET A 53 5.36 -4.55 1.86
CA MET A 53 5.41 -5.04 3.26
C MET A 53 6.80 -4.87 3.89
N GLY A 54 7.84 -4.87 3.05
CA GLY A 54 9.24 -4.70 3.43
C GLY A 54 9.76 -3.26 3.31
N SER A 55 8.94 -2.34 2.81
CA SER A 55 9.39 -1.07 2.21
C SER A 55 10.27 -0.25 3.15
N VAL A 56 9.88 -0.09 4.41
CA VAL A 56 10.61 0.73 5.39
C VAL A 56 11.79 0.01 6.07
N PHE A 57 11.91 -1.30 5.89
CA PHE A 57 13.00 -2.03 6.53
C PHE A 57 14.33 -1.79 5.79
N PRO A 58 15.45 -1.80 6.52
CA PRO A 58 16.77 -1.73 5.90
C PRO A 58 17.02 -2.88 4.90
N GLU A 59 17.77 -2.60 3.83
CA GLU A 59 18.14 -3.58 2.80
C GLU A 59 18.85 -4.82 3.34
N LYS A 60 19.62 -4.69 4.43
CA LYS A 60 20.28 -5.84 5.10
C LYS A 60 19.30 -6.90 5.62
N TYR A 61 18.01 -6.58 5.70
CA TYR A 61 16.92 -7.49 6.05
C TYR A 61 16.01 -7.82 4.85
N GLY A 62 16.41 -7.46 3.62
CA GLY A 62 15.58 -7.61 2.42
C GLY A 62 14.50 -6.54 2.26
N GLY A 63 14.58 -5.43 3.00
CA GLY A 63 13.65 -4.31 2.88
C GLY A 63 14.04 -3.27 1.82
N GLY A 64 13.15 -2.32 1.57
CA GLY A 64 13.31 -1.30 0.51
C GLY A 64 14.02 -0.02 0.94
N GLY A 65 14.38 0.14 2.23
CA GLY A 65 15.02 1.35 2.73
C GLY A 65 14.17 2.63 2.62
N MET A 66 12.87 2.50 2.38
CA MET A 66 11.95 3.61 2.17
C MET A 66 11.85 4.50 3.42
N THR A 67 11.84 5.81 3.19
CA THR A 67 11.65 6.79 4.27
C THR A 67 10.22 6.75 4.82
N LEU A 68 10.03 7.26 6.04
CA LEU A 68 8.69 7.39 6.63
C LEU A 68 7.74 8.29 5.81
N VAL A 69 8.27 9.27 5.08
CA VAL A 69 7.45 10.11 4.18
C VAL A 69 6.98 9.28 2.98
N GLY A 70 7.84 8.44 2.42
CA GLY A 70 7.43 7.48 1.37
C GLY A 70 6.35 6.52 1.87
N LEU A 71 6.51 5.98 3.08
CA LEU A 71 5.49 5.14 3.71
C LEU A 71 4.18 5.91 3.89
N ALA A 72 4.22 7.16 4.34
CA ALA A 72 3.02 7.99 4.51
C ALA A 72 2.28 8.20 3.17
N VAL A 73 3.01 8.42 2.07
CA VAL A 73 2.44 8.52 0.72
C VAL A 73 1.76 7.22 0.30
N LEU A 74 2.40 6.08 0.54
CA LEU A 74 1.80 4.77 0.24
C LEU A 74 0.52 4.53 1.05
N LEU A 75 0.54 4.85 2.34
CA LEU A 75 -0.61 4.74 3.24
C LEU A 75 -1.76 5.70 2.88
N GLU A 76 -1.45 6.90 2.39
CA GLU A 76 -2.45 7.85 1.89
C GLU A 76 -3.27 7.22 0.75
N GLU A 77 -2.60 6.57 -0.20
CA GLU A 77 -3.29 5.89 -1.32
C GLU A 77 -4.04 4.63 -0.87
N MET A 78 -3.49 3.84 0.06
CA MET A 78 -4.20 2.71 0.66
C MET A 78 -5.49 3.16 1.38
N GLY A 79 -5.41 4.23 2.17
CA GLY A 79 -6.56 4.83 2.85
C GLY A 79 -7.58 5.38 1.86
N ARG A 80 -7.13 6.02 0.77
CA ARG A 80 -7.99 6.50 -0.32
C ARG A 80 -8.79 5.37 -0.98
N ALA A 81 -8.19 4.20 -1.13
CA ALA A 81 -8.84 3.01 -1.70
C ALA A 81 -9.71 2.25 -0.68
N CYS A 82 -9.70 2.65 0.60
CA CYS A 82 -10.28 1.90 1.71
C CYS A 82 -9.79 0.44 1.74
N LEU A 83 -8.50 0.21 1.47
CA LEU A 83 -7.91 -1.13 1.37
C LEU A 83 -8.23 -1.97 2.62
N PRO A 84 -9.03 -3.05 2.51
CA PRO A 84 -9.25 -3.98 3.59
C PRO A 84 -8.09 -4.99 3.61
N GLY A 85 -7.14 -4.80 4.53
CA GLY A 85 -5.97 -5.66 4.57
C GLY A 85 -5.09 -5.50 5.82
N PRO A 86 -4.33 -6.54 6.18
CA PRO A 86 -3.50 -6.56 7.39
C PRO A 86 -2.17 -5.81 7.21
N PHE A 87 -2.16 -4.66 6.51
CA PHE A 87 -0.93 -3.89 6.25
C PHE A 87 -0.32 -3.35 7.54
N PHE A 88 -1.16 -2.81 8.40
CA PHE A 88 -0.79 -2.54 9.78
C PHE A 88 -1.27 -3.69 10.66
N SER A 89 -0.36 -4.22 11.46
CA SER A 89 -0.75 -5.08 12.59
C SER A 89 -1.46 -4.21 13.64
N THR A 90 -2.73 -4.50 13.91
CA THR A 90 -3.49 -3.93 15.02
C THR A 90 -3.86 -5.00 16.02
#